data_AF-A0A2V5MSC5-F1
#
_entry.id   AF-A0A2V5MSC5-F1
#
_cell.length_a   1.000
_cell.length_b   1.000
_cell.length_c   1.000
_cell.angle_alpha   90.00
_cell.angle_beta   90.00
_cell.angle_gamma   90.00
#
_symmetry.space_group_name_H-M   'P 1'
#
loop_
_entity.id
_entity.type
_entity.pdbx_description
1 polymer ?
#
loop_
_entity_poly.entity_id
_entity_poly.type
_entity_poly.pdbx_seq_one_letter_code
_entity_poly.pdbx_strand_id
1 'polypeptide(L)'
;APILCGVGIVENQVHNTAKIVVLPAVEIERGEAALFADAKRLMPKLPFGEIDLLIIDRIGKNISGAGMDPNVTGRGVHGYSSFLGQKAMAGPVIRRIFVRDLAPETHGNGIGIGFADFTTSRLARAMDLRVTAINALTSLTPQSAKVPIHFDTDREAITNAITSLLAQREDLEVITKPDAMRFDSSNNLVSLA
;
A
#
# COMPACT_ATOMS: atom_id res chain seq x y z
N ALA A 1 15.02 0.32 -36.22
CA ALA A 1 16.40 0.71 -35.86
C ALA A 1 16.89 -0.22 -34.74
N PRO A 2 18.18 -0.60 -34.70
CA PRO A 2 18.71 -1.40 -33.59
C PRO A 2 18.72 -0.59 -32.29
N ILE A 3 18.50 -1.26 -31.15
CA ILE A 3 18.63 -0.65 -29.83
C ILE A 3 20.12 -0.47 -29.54
N LEU A 4 20.54 0.75 -29.16
CA LEU A 4 21.93 1.08 -28.86
C LEU A 4 22.31 0.67 -27.42
N CYS A 5 21.49 1.08 -26.46
CA CYS A 5 21.66 0.81 -25.03
C CYS A 5 20.33 1.03 -24.30
N GLY A 6 20.25 0.55 -23.06
CA GLY A 6 19.22 0.90 -22.09
C GLY A 6 19.78 1.84 -21.02
N VAL A 7 18.95 2.73 -20.50
CA VAL A 7 19.28 3.58 -19.35
C VAL A 7 18.36 3.18 -18.20
N GLY A 8 18.92 2.54 -17.18
CA GLY A 8 18.21 2.15 -15.97
C GLY A 8 18.40 3.18 -14.86
N ILE A 9 17.30 3.58 -14.24
CA ILE A 9 17.29 4.48 -13.08
C ILE A 9 16.63 3.71 -11.93
N VAL A 10 17.32 3.64 -10.79
CA VAL A 10 16.77 3.07 -9.55
C VAL A 10 16.57 4.21 -8.57
N GLU A 11 15.36 4.33 -8.03
CA GLU A 11 15.02 5.29 -6.98
C GLU A 11 15.01 4.58 -5.61
N ASN A 12 15.25 5.36 -4.57
CA ASN A 12 15.09 4.91 -3.19
C ASN A 12 13.69 5.27 -2.64
N GLN A 13 13.39 4.79 -1.45
CA GLN A 13 12.14 4.97 -0.70
C GLN A 13 11.75 6.42 -0.36
N VAL A 14 12.63 7.39 -0.60
CA VAL A 14 12.32 8.83 -0.48
C VAL A 14 12.26 9.53 -1.84
N HIS A 15 12.06 8.77 -2.93
CA HIS A 15 11.96 9.25 -4.31
C HIS A 15 13.22 9.95 -4.84
N ASN A 16 14.40 9.65 -4.27
CA ASN A 16 15.67 10.14 -4.79
C ASN A 16 16.32 9.07 -5.67
N THR A 17 16.99 9.50 -6.74
CA THR A 17 17.79 8.60 -7.57
C THR A 17 18.91 7.97 -6.75
N ALA A 18 18.83 6.64 -6.58
CA ALA A 18 19.83 5.84 -5.90
C ALA A 18 20.95 5.37 -6.85
N LYS A 19 20.60 5.09 -8.11
CA LYS A 19 21.53 4.54 -9.10
C LYS A 19 21.09 4.89 -10.52
N ILE A 20 22.05 5.20 -11.39
CA ILE A 20 21.87 5.31 -12.84
C ILE A 20 22.86 4.36 -13.51
N VAL A 21 22.39 3.53 -14.42
CA VAL A 21 23.23 2.57 -15.15
C VAL A 21 22.89 2.62 -16.64
N VAL A 22 23.91 2.70 -17.48
CA VAL A 22 23.78 2.53 -18.93
C VAL A 22 24.20 1.10 -19.27
N LEU A 23 23.29 0.35 -19.89
CA LEU A 23 23.50 -1.04 -20.27
C LEU A 23 23.60 -1.15 -21.79
N PRO A 24 24.67 -1.76 -22.35
CA PRO A 24 24.71 -2.05 -23.78
C PRO A 24 23.56 -3.00 -24.13
N ALA A 25 23.08 -2.96 -25.39
CA ALA A 25 21.88 -3.70 -25.82
C ALA A 25 21.89 -5.21 -25.46
N VAL A 26 23.07 -5.84 -25.51
CA VAL A 26 23.25 -7.27 -25.21
C VAL A 26 23.18 -7.60 -23.71
N GLU A 27 23.32 -6.61 -22.83
CA GLU A 27 23.29 -6.80 -21.37
C GLU A 27 21.97 -6.33 -20.73
N ILE A 28 21.05 -5.74 -21.50
CA ILE A 28 19.82 -5.15 -20.97
C ILE A 28 19.05 -6.16 -20.10
N GLU A 29 18.84 -7.39 -20.57
CA GLU A 29 18.05 -8.39 -19.84
C GLU A 29 18.68 -8.76 -18.50
N ARG A 30 19.99 -9.08 -18.47
CA ARG A 30 20.70 -9.44 -17.24
C ARG A 30 20.84 -8.23 -16.31
N GLY A 31 21.14 -7.06 -16.86
CA GLY A 31 21.33 -5.82 -16.11
C GLY A 31 20.03 -5.33 -15.48
N GLU A 32 18.92 -5.42 -16.20
CA GLU A 32 17.58 -5.10 -15.68
C GLU A 32 17.24 -5.98 -14.48
N ALA A 33 17.45 -7.30 -14.57
CA ALA A 33 17.18 -8.21 -13.45
C ALA A 33 17.99 -7.86 -12.19
N ALA A 34 19.25 -7.45 -12.36
CA ALA A 34 20.08 -6.98 -11.25
C ALA A 34 19.60 -5.64 -10.66
N LEU A 35 19.22 -4.69 -11.52
CA LEU A 35 18.64 -3.41 -11.10
C LEU A 35 17.30 -3.59 -10.40
N PHE A 36 16.48 -4.52 -10.85
CA PHE A 36 15.22 -4.87 -10.20
C PHE A 36 15.45 -5.46 -8.80
N ALA A 37 16.47 -6.31 -8.63
CA ALA A 37 16.85 -6.82 -7.31
C ALA A 37 17.34 -5.70 -6.38
N ASP A 38 18.11 -4.73 -6.89
CA ASP A 38 18.54 -3.55 -6.14
C ASP A 38 17.32 -2.70 -5.72
N ALA A 39 16.42 -2.39 -6.66
CA ALA A 39 15.18 -1.65 -6.39
C ALA A 39 14.33 -2.34 -5.31
N LYS A 40 14.17 -3.67 -5.40
CA LYS A 40 13.41 -4.46 -4.42
C LYS A 40 14.03 -4.41 -3.01
N ARG A 41 15.34 -4.24 -2.89
CA ARG A 41 16.01 -4.08 -1.58
C ARG A 41 15.77 -2.71 -0.96
N LEU A 42 15.62 -1.69 -1.80
CA LEU A 42 15.32 -0.31 -1.39
C LEU A 42 13.84 -0.08 -1.07
N MET A 43 12.97 -1.04 -1.39
CA MET A 43 11.54 -0.91 -1.12
C MET A 43 11.26 -0.74 0.38
N PRO A 44 10.40 0.22 0.75
CA PRO A 44 9.97 0.43 2.13
C PRO A 44 9.32 -0.82 2.74
N LYS A 45 9.55 -1.05 4.04
CA LYS A 45 8.97 -2.18 4.78
C LYS A 45 8.46 -1.78 6.15
N LEU A 46 7.29 -2.29 6.54
CA LEU A 46 6.84 -2.19 7.92
C LEU A 46 7.83 -2.93 8.85
N PRO A 47 8.18 -2.36 10.03
CA PRO A 47 9.20 -2.92 10.91
C PRO A 47 8.75 -4.16 11.71
N PHE A 48 7.55 -4.70 11.42
CA PHE A 48 6.94 -5.82 12.13
C PHE A 48 6.49 -6.90 11.15
N GLY A 49 6.60 -8.17 11.58
CA GLY A 49 6.16 -9.32 10.78
C GLY A 49 4.67 -9.60 10.90
N GLU A 50 4.06 -9.25 12.04
CA GLU A 50 2.62 -9.31 12.29
C GLU A 50 2.16 -7.95 12.82
N ILE A 51 0.95 -7.53 12.46
CA ILE A 51 0.35 -6.28 12.91
C ILE A 51 -1.13 -6.53 13.16
N ASP A 52 -1.63 -6.22 14.36
CA ASP A 52 -3.05 -6.45 14.66
C ASP A 52 -3.92 -5.37 14.03
N LEU A 53 -3.51 -4.10 14.15
CA LEU A 53 -4.18 -2.96 13.52
C LEU A 53 -3.17 -2.01 12.89
N LEU A 54 -3.23 -1.86 11.56
CA LEU A 54 -2.54 -0.81 10.82
C LEU A 54 -3.50 0.34 10.55
N ILE A 55 -3.16 1.54 11.02
CA ILE A 55 -3.89 2.77 10.73
C ILE A 55 -3.15 3.55 9.64
N ILE A 56 -3.89 3.97 8.61
CA ILE A 56 -3.38 4.70 7.45
C ILE A 56 -4.19 5.99 7.33
N ASP A 57 -3.52 7.13 7.26
CA ASP A 57 -4.24 8.41 7.23
C ASP A 57 -4.84 8.70 5.88
N ARG A 58 -4.08 8.44 4.82
CA ARG A 58 -4.46 8.83 3.47
C ARG A 58 -4.10 7.75 2.48
N ILE A 59 -5.05 7.46 1.60
CA ILE A 59 -4.82 6.71 0.37
C ILE A 59 -4.93 7.64 -0.83
N GLY A 60 -4.31 7.28 -1.94
CA GLY A 60 -4.41 8.04 -3.18
C GLY A 60 -3.37 7.63 -4.20
N LYS A 61 -3.68 7.84 -5.49
CA LYS A 61 -2.76 7.49 -6.60
C LYS A 61 -1.44 8.24 -6.56
N ASN A 62 -1.44 9.43 -5.98
CA ASN A 62 -0.24 10.23 -5.74
C ASN A 62 0.67 9.64 -4.66
N ILE A 63 0.14 8.79 -3.77
CA ILE A 63 0.89 8.10 -2.72
C ILE A 63 1.36 6.74 -3.23
N SER A 64 0.46 5.97 -3.84
CA SER A 64 0.73 4.68 -4.45
C SER A 64 -0.16 4.48 -5.67
N GLY A 65 0.34 3.91 -6.77
CA GLY A 65 -0.46 3.71 -7.97
C GLY A 65 -1.75 2.90 -7.74
N ALA A 66 -1.74 2.00 -6.76
CA ALA A 66 -2.91 1.20 -6.35
C ALA A 66 -3.79 1.91 -5.30
N GLY A 67 -3.46 3.15 -4.91
CA GLY A 67 -4.08 3.92 -3.83
C GLY A 67 -3.47 3.65 -2.45
N MET A 68 -3.19 2.38 -2.17
CA MET A 68 -2.43 1.91 -1.01
C MET A 68 -1.43 0.86 -1.48
N ASP A 69 -0.19 0.90 -1.00
CA ASP A 69 0.89 0.05 -1.52
C ASP A 69 0.75 -1.43 -1.07
N PRO A 70 0.47 -2.35 -2.00
CA PRO A 70 0.33 -3.78 -1.68
C PRO A 70 1.68 -4.43 -1.31
N ASN A 71 2.81 -3.86 -1.75
CA ASN A 71 4.14 -4.39 -1.42
C ASN A 71 4.55 -4.03 0.02
N VAL A 72 4.09 -2.89 0.53
CA VAL A 72 4.32 -2.49 1.93
C VAL A 72 3.35 -3.21 2.86
N THR A 73 2.05 -3.21 2.52
CA THR A 73 1.00 -3.75 3.39
C THR A 73 0.87 -5.28 3.31
N GLY A 74 1.43 -5.92 2.28
CA GLY A 74 1.21 -7.34 2.01
C GLY A 74 -0.24 -7.67 1.58
N ARG A 75 -1.11 -6.67 1.42
CA ARG A 75 -2.50 -6.85 1.03
C ARG A 75 -2.65 -6.64 -0.48
N GLY A 76 -2.81 -7.74 -1.21
CA GLY A 76 -2.98 -7.70 -2.66
C GLY A 76 -4.29 -7.03 -3.09
N VAL A 77 -4.40 -6.73 -4.39
CA VAL A 77 -5.56 -6.03 -4.97
C VAL A 77 -6.89 -6.79 -4.87
N HIS A 78 -6.83 -8.08 -4.51
CA HIS A 78 -7.99 -8.93 -4.24
C HIS A 78 -8.19 -9.20 -2.74
N GLY A 79 -7.50 -8.45 -1.87
CA GLY A 79 -7.53 -8.62 -0.42
C GLY A 79 -6.86 -9.91 0.05
N TYR A 80 -7.44 -10.57 1.05
CA TYR A 80 -7.19 -11.98 1.33
C TYR A 80 -7.91 -12.79 0.25
N SER A 81 -7.21 -13.11 -0.82
CA SER A 81 -7.84 -13.72 -1.98
C SER A 81 -8.38 -15.12 -1.65
N SER A 82 -9.68 -15.30 -1.85
CA SER A 82 -10.42 -16.56 -1.86
C SER A 82 -10.13 -17.44 -3.09
N PHE A 83 -9.14 -17.07 -3.90
CA PHE A 83 -8.64 -17.90 -4.99
C PHE A 83 -7.66 -18.94 -4.44
N LEU A 84 -7.94 -20.22 -4.69
CA LEU A 84 -7.15 -21.42 -4.35
C LEU A 84 -5.67 -21.43 -4.84
N GLY A 85 -5.16 -20.34 -5.41
CA GLY A 85 -3.85 -20.29 -6.06
C GLY A 85 -3.05 -19.00 -5.91
N GLN A 86 -3.53 -17.98 -5.18
CA GLN A 86 -2.70 -16.79 -4.97
C GLN A 86 -1.69 -17.05 -3.85
N LYS A 87 -0.42 -17.18 -4.26
CA LYS A 87 0.74 -17.20 -3.37
C LYS A 87 0.64 -15.97 -2.46
N ALA A 88 0.59 -16.20 -1.14
CA ALA A 88 0.58 -15.11 -0.16
C ALA A 88 1.71 -14.13 -0.52
N MET A 89 1.37 -12.84 -0.61
CA MET A 89 2.39 -11.82 -0.84
C MET A 89 3.39 -11.87 0.32
N ALA A 90 4.69 -11.85 0.00
CA ALA A 90 5.72 -11.72 1.01
C ALA A 90 5.60 -10.31 1.63
N GLY A 91 5.08 -10.24 2.85
CA GLY A 91 4.79 -8.98 3.55
C GLY A 91 4.31 -9.27 4.97
N PRO A 92 4.10 -8.24 5.79
CA PRO A 92 3.59 -8.44 7.15
C PRO A 92 2.18 -9.04 7.12
N VAL A 93 1.86 -9.85 8.12
CA VAL A 93 0.50 -10.32 8.34
C VAL A 93 -0.27 -9.23 9.09
N ILE A 94 -1.08 -8.46 8.37
CA ILE A 94 -1.86 -7.36 8.95
C ILE A 94 -3.32 -7.80 9.16
N ARG A 95 -3.74 -8.00 10.41
CA ARG A 95 -5.07 -8.53 10.73
C ARG A 95 -6.18 -7.55 10.39
N ARG A 96 -6.02 -6.25 10.71
CA ARG A 96 -6.96 -5.17 10.33
C ARG A 96 -6.24 -3.96 9.76
N ILE A 97 -6.83 -3.38 8.72
CA ILE A 97 -6.42 -2.10 8.16
C ILE A 97 -7.55 -1.08 8.33
N PHE A 98 -7.24 0.06 8.93
CA PHE A 98 -8.14 1.21 9.04
C PHE A 98 -7.59 2.39 8.23
N VAL A 99 -8.38 2.90 7.28
CA VAL A 99 -8.03 4.09 6.47
C VAL A 99 -8.87 5.29 6.88
N ARG A 100 -8.22 6.38 7.29
CA ARG A 100 -8.89 7.57 7.84
C ARG A 100 -9.42 8.51 6.76
N ASP A 101 -8.68 8.69 5.68
CA ASP A 101 -8.95 9.74 4.69
C ASP A 101 -8.46 9.42 3.27
N LEU A 102 -8.91 10.25 2.32
CA LEU A 102 -8.49 10.28 0.94
C LEU A 102 -7.54 11.47 0.73
N ALA A 103 -6.44 11.29 -0.01
CA ALA A 103 -5.55 12.39 -0.32
C ALA A 103 -6.26 13.44 -1.20
N PRO A 104 -6.10 14.76 -0.93
CA PRO A 104 -6.80 15.81 -1.69
C PRO A 104 -6.57 15.76 -3.20
N GLU A 105 -5.39 15.30 -3.63
CA GLU A 105 -4.95 15.22 -5.02
C GLU A 105 -5.64 14.10 -5.82
N THR A 106 -6.41 13.24 -5.15
CA THR A 106 -7.15 12.15 -5.80
C THR A 106 -8.37 12.64 -6.57
N HIS A 107 -8.84 13.86 -6.28
CA HIS A 107 -10.08 14.42 -6.81
C HIS A 107 -11.28 13.44 -6.67
N GLY A 108 -11.35 12.74 -5.53
CA GLY A 108 -12.42 11.79 -5.23
C GLY A 108 -12.17 10.35 -5.70
N ASN A 109 -11.08 10.06 -6.41
CA ASN A 109 -10.75 8.69 -6.81
C ASN A 109 -10.25 7.87 -5.61
N GLY A 110 -11.14 7.12 -4.97
CA GLY A 110 -10.87 6.29 -3.79
C GLY A 110 -10.32 4.89 -4.09
N ILE A 111 -9.66 4.69 -5.24
CA ILE A 111 -9.08 3.38 -5.56
C ILE A 111 -8.15 2.89 -4.44
N GLY A 112 -8.19 1.61 -4.12
CA GLY A 112 -7.41 1.01 -3.05
C GLY A 112 -8.10 1.01 -1.68
N ILE A 113 -9.21 1.73 -1.52
CA ILE A 113 -10.00 1.69 -0.29
C ILE A 113 -10.51 0.29 0.04
N GLY A 114 -10.80 -0.53 -0.98
CA GLY A 114 -11.31 -1.88 -0.80
C GLY A 114 -10.29 -2.88 -0.24
N PHE A 115 -9.05 -2.45 -0.01
CA PHE A 115 -8.05 -3.24 0.70
C PHE A 115 -8.12 -3.02 2.22
N ALA A 116 -8.82 -1.98 2.67
CA ALA A 116 -9.04 -1.69 4.08
C ALA A 116 -10.21 -2.49 4.65
N ASP A 117 -10.16 -2.77 5.94
CA ASP A 117 -11.26 -3.42 6.67
C ASP A 117 -12.21 -2.38 7.25
N PHE A 118 -11.68 -1.22 7.64
CA PHE A 118 -12.42 -0.11 8.25
C PHE A 118 -12.10 1.22 7.56
N THR A 119 -13.07 2.13 7.54
CA THR A 119 -12.85 3.52 7.12
C THR A 119 -13.71 4.52 7.88
N THR A 120 -13.62 5.81 7.55
CA THR A 120 -14.49 6.86 8.10
C THR A 120 -15.64 7.16 7.13
N SER A 121 -16.81 7.53 7.68
CA SER A 121 -17.93 8.01 6.88
C SER A 121 -17.57 9.26 6.06
N ARG A 122 -16.59 10.04 6.56
CA ARG A 122 -16.05 11.21 5.87
C ARG A 122 -15.30 10.81 4.59
N LEU A 123 -14.43 9.80 4.64
CA LEU A 123 -13.77 9.26 3.45
C LEU A 123 -14.80 8.69 2.48
N ALA A 124 -15.71 7.84 2.96
CA ALA A 124 -16.74 7.22 2.13
C ALA A 124 -17.57 8.25 1.35
N ARG A 125 -17.92 9.39 1.98
CA ARG A 125 -18.62 10.52 1.33
C ARG A 125 -17.73 11.34 0.39
N ALA A 126 -16.43 11.42 0.64
CA ALA A 126 -15.49 12.16 -0.20
C ALA A 126 -15.17 11.42 -1.52
N MET A 127 -15.47 10.13 -1.62
CA MET A 127 -15.24 9.34 -2.83
C MET A 127 -16.22 9.70 -3.95
N ASP A 128 -15.68 9.93 -5.15
CA ASP A 128 -16.43 9.80 -6.39
C ASP A 128 -16.50 8.31 -6.77
N LEU A 129 -17.65 7.71 -6.50
CA LEU A 129 -17.89 6.29 -6.77
C LEU A 129 -17.79 5.95 -8.26
N ARG A 130 -18.14 6.89 -9.16
CA ARG A 130 -18.09 6.66 -10.60
C ARG A 130 -16.65 6.63 -11.11
N VAL A 131 -15.84 7.61 -10.72
CA VAL A 131 -14.41 7.65 -11.06
C VAL A 131 -13.68 6.44 -10.50
N THR A 132 -13.97 6.09 -9.25
CA THR A 132 -13.40 4.91 -8.60
C THR A 132 -13.80 3.61 -9.32
N ALA A 133 -15.08 3.46 -9.69
CA ALA A 133 -15.57 2.28 -10.40
C ALA A 133 -14.96 2.13 -11.80
N ILE A 134 -14.88 3.22 -12.59
CA ILE A 134 -14.23 3.21 -13.90
C ILE A 134 -12.81 2.69 -13.77
N ASN A 135 -12.05 3.24 -12.83
CA ASN A 135 -10.66 2.87 -12.58
C ASN A 135 -10.49 1.41 -12.13
N ALA A 136 -11.36 0.94 -11.24
CA ALA A 136 -11.34 -0.45 -10.79
C ALA A 136 -11.68 -1.44 -11.91
N LEU A 137 -12.62 -1.09 -12.80
CA LEU A 137 -12.99 -1.92 -13.95
C LEU A 137 -11.91 -1.94 -15.03
N THR A 138 -11.35 -0.79 -15.38
CA THR A 138 -10.27 -0.72 -16.39
C THR A 138 -8.98 -1.37 -15.90
N SER A 139 -8.75 -1.39 -14.59
CA SER A 139 -7.62 -2.09 -13.95
C SER A 139 -7.93 -3.56 -13.61
N LEU A 140 -9.11 -4.09 -13.99
CA LEU A 140 -9.56 -5.46 -13.70
C LEU A 140 -9.49 -5.84 -12.20
N THR A 141 -9.66 -4.86 -11.32
CA THR A 141 -9.59 -5.03 -9.85
C THR A 141 -10.84 -4.47 -9.16
N PRO A 142 -12.06 -5.00 -9.42
CA PRO A 142 -13.29 -4.49 -8.81
C PRO A 142 -13.27 -4.44 -7.28
N GLN A 143 -12.51 -5.36 -6.65
CA GLN A 143 -12.35 -5.44 -5.20
C GLN A 143 -11.74 -4.17 -4.60
N SER A 144 -10.87 -3.47 -5.34
CA SER A 144 -10.19 -2.25 -4.89
C SER A 144 -11.12 -1.05 -4.68
N ALA A 145 -12.35 -1.10 -5.20
CA ALA A 145 -13.37 -0.06 -5.07
C ALA A 145 -14.44 -0.36 -4.00
N LYS A 146 -14.37 -1.51 -3.31
CA LYS A 146 -15.33 -1.86 -2.26
C LYS A 146 -15.25 -0.85 -1.12
N VAL A 147 -16.39 -0.34 -0.68
CA VAL A 147 -16.45 0.53 0.50
C VAL A 147 -16.45 -0.36 1.76
N PRO A 148 -15.46 -0.22 2.66
CA PRO A 148 -15.41 -0.95 3.93
C PRO A 148 -16.51 -0.48 4.89
N ILE A 149 -16.69 -1.19 6.01
CA ILE A 149 -17.51 -0.67 7.10
C ILE A 149 -16.93 0.68 7.56
N HIS A 150 -17.79 1.67 7.73
CA HIS A 150 -17.38 3.03 8.02
C HIS A 150 -18.11 3.61 9.22
N PHE A 151 -17.39 4.43 9.97
CA PHE A 151 -17.85 5.05 11.21
C PHE A 151 -17.66 6.57 11.19
N ASP A 152 -18.43 7.29 11.99
CA ASP A 152 -18.40 8.75 11.95
C ASP A 152 -17.16 9.34 12.63
N THR A 153 -16.49 8.57 13.50
CA THR A 153 -15.27 9.00 14.20
C THR A 153 -14.16 7.95 14.15
N ASP A 154 -12.91 8.41 14.16
CA ASP A 154 -11.73 7.54 14.26
C ASP A 154 -11.79 6.67 15.53
N ARG A 155 -12.26 7.22 16.66
CA ARG A 155 -12.43 6.49 17.92
C ARG A 155 -13.33 5.28 17.74
N GLU A 156 -14.46 5.47 17.07
CA GLU A 156 -15.44 4.41 16.85
C GLU A 156 -14.88 3.34 15.89
N ALA A 157 -14.22 3.76 14.81
CA ALA A 157 -13.55 2.86 13.88
C ALA A 157 -12.47 2.02 14.57
N ILE A 158 -11.60 2.65 15.37
CA ILE A 158 -10.54 1.98 16.12
C ILE A 158 -11.11 1.02 17.17
N THR A 159 -12.12 1.46 17.93
CA THR A 159 -12.78 0.62 18.94
C THR A 159 -13.36 -0.64 18.31
N ASN A 160 -14.08 -0.50 17.19
CA ASN A 160 -14.67 -1.64 16.49
C ASN A 160 -13.60 -2.53 15.84
N ALA A 161 -12.53 -1.95 15.29
CA ALA A 161 -11.41 -2.71 14.73
C ALA A 161 -10.73 -3.57 15.80
N ILE A 162 -10.41 -3.00 16.95
CA ILE A 162 -9.85 -3.70 18.12
C ILE A 162 -10.83 -4.75 18.64
N THR A 163 -12.11 -4.41 18.80
CA THR A 163 -13.14 -5.35 19.29
C THR A 163 -13.27 -6.58 18.37
N SER A 164 -13.13 -6.38 17.05
CA SER A 164 -13.12 -7.48 16.08
C SER A 164 -11.92 -8.43 16.18
N LEU A 165 -10.92 -8.10 17.01
CA LEU A 165 -9.72 -8.88 17.28
C LEU A 165 -9.76 -9.54 18.68
N LEU A 166 -10.32 -8.83 19.67
CA LEU A 166 -10.33 -9.23 21.10
C LEU A 166 -11.09 -10.52 21.41
N ALA A 167 -11.91 -11.04 20.50
CA ALA A 167 -12.45 -12.40 20.65
C ALA A 167 -11.35 -13.48 20.70
N GLN A 168 -10.08 -13.13 20.41
CA GLN A 168 -9.00 -14.10 20.25
C GLN A 168 -7.76 -13.87 21.14
N ARG A 169 -7.48 -12.69 21.72
CA ARG A 169 -6.22 -12.39 22.47
C ARG A 169 -6.29 -11.17 23.43
N GLU A 170 -5.38 -11.10 24.42
CA GLU A 170 -5.20 -9.97 25.37
C GLU A 170 -4.02 -9.03 25.03
N ASP A 171 -3.14 -9.42 24.11
CA ASP A 171 -1.92 -8.70 23.71
C ASP A 171 -2.05 -8.19 22.26
N LEU A 172 -2.25 -6.88 22.08
CA LEU A 172 -2.48 -6.23 20.78
C LEU A 172 -1.34 -5.30 20.37
N GLU A 173 -0.91 -5.41 19.12
CA GLU A 173 0.05 -4.55 18.44
C GLU A 173 -0.65 -3.61 17.45
N VAL A 174 -0.65 -2.30 17.77
CA VAL A 174 -1.30 -1.26 16.98
C VAL A 174 -0.25 -0.29 16.43
N ILE A 175 -0.25 -0.07 15.11
CA ILE A 175 0.63 0.90 14.45
C ILE A 175 -0.19 2.09 13.98
N THR A 176 0.08 3.24 14.58
CA THR A 176 -0.63 4.50 14.34
C THR A 176 0.35 5.57 13.87
N LYS A 177 0.88 5.48 12.64
CA LYS A 177 1.70 6.58 12.13
C LYS A 177 0.83 7.51 11.30
N PRO A 178 0.55 8.75 11.78
CA PRO A 178 -0.43 9.67 11.20
C PRO A 178 0.02 10.40 9.92
N ASP A 179 1.14 9.98 9.32
CA ASP A 179 1.74 10.54 8.10
C ASP A 179 2.19 9.41 7.17
N ALA A 180 2.36 9.73 5.88
CA ALA A 180 3.03 8.84 4.93
C ALA A 180 4.31 8.26 5.57
N MET A 181 4.41 6.94 5.61
CA MET A 181 5.52 6.25 6.27
C MET A 181 6.85 6.69 5.65
N ARG A 182 7.62 7.49 6.39
CA ARG A 182 8.97 7.89 5.99
C ARG A 182 9.96 6.85 6.47
N PHE A 183 10.85 6.47 5.57
CA PHE A 183 11.90 5.48 5.83
C PHE A 183 13.26 6.16 5.70
N ASP A 184 14.19 5.85 6.60
CA ASP A 184 15.57 6.33 6.51
C ASP A 184 16.30 5.61 5.39
N SER A 185 17.52 6.06 5.06
CA SER A 185 18.38 5.41 4.07
C SER A 185 18.69 3.93 4.34
N SER A 186 18.40 3.45 5.55
CA SER A 186 18.61 2.08 6.01
C SER A 186 17.32 1.24 6.02
N ASN A 187 16.23 1.76 5.44
CA ASN A 187 14.93 1.13 5.33
C ASN A 187 14.20 0.94 6.67
N ASN A 188 14.60 1.67 7.71
CA ASN A 188 13.87 1.69 8.97
C ASN A 188 12.82 2.79 8.94
N LEU A 189 11.68 2.52 9.56
CA LEU A 189 10.65 3.53 9.77
C LEU A 189 11.24 4.67 10.63
N VAL A 190 11.28 5.89 10.10
CA VAL A 190 11.83 7.05 10.83
C VAL A 190 10.82 7.48 11.89
N SER A 191 10.99 6.96 13.10
CA SER A 191 10.14 7.13 14.30
C SER A 191 8.90 6.23 14.41
N LEU A 192 8.85 5.53 15.55
CA LEU A 192 7.69 4.93 16.24
C LEU A 192 7.38 5.67 17.57
N ALA A 193 8.08 6.77 17.86
CA ALA A 193 7.95 7.52 19.11
C ALA A 193 6.78 8.52 19.08
#